data_AF-A0A7V4MGI0-F1
#
_entry.id   AF-A0A7V4MGI0-F1
#
_cell.length_a   1.000
_cell.length_b   1.000
_cell.length_c   1.000
_cell.angle_alpha   90.00
_cell.angle_beta   90.00
_cell.angle_gamma   90.00
#
_symmetry.space_group_name_H-M   'P 1'
#
loop_
_entity.id
_entity.type
_entity.pdbx_description
1 polymer ?
#
loop_
_entity_poly.entity_id
_entity_poly.type
_entity_poly.pdbx_seq_one_letter_code
_entity_poly.pdbx_strand_id
1 'polypeptide(L)'
;MPRKTDSLNPADWILIAESDMELVRAGAEQELGFAATRSKLAEVLEKILKAELIRIGWELEKTHDLNRLLQGLVERKSEMASAAEPLCDGLAQVYFVDRYPGFDLDDPDWPKLREQVAGVTALLKLVKARLPK
;
A
#
# COMPACT_ATOMS: atom_id res chain seq x y z
N MET A 1 0.03 -28.31 -6.40
CA MET A 1 1.26 -27.66 -5.89
C MET A 1 1.09 -26.16 -6.07
N PRO A 2 1.42 -25.31 -5.08
CA PRO A 2 1.36 -23.87 -5.28
C PRO A 2 2.32 -23.46 -6.40
N ARG A 3 1.82 -22.61 -7.31
CA ARG A 3 2.60 -22.00 -8.41
C ARG A 3 3.63 -21.02 -7.82
N LYS A 4 4.82 -20.94 -8.41
CA LYS A 4 5.79 -19.87 -8.11
C LYS A 4 5.22 -18.52 -8.59
N THR A 5 5.22 -17.52 -7.72
CA THR A 5 4.80 -16.15 -8.06
C THR A 5 5.84 -15.44 -8.93
N ASP A 6 5.39 -14.49 -9.74
CA ASP A 6 6.17 -13.67 -10.67
C ASP A 6 6.01 -12.19 -10.33
N SER A 7 7.13 -11.50 -10.13
CA SER A 7 7.16 -10.06 -9.84
C SER A 7 6.69 -9.19 -11.02
N LEU A 8 6.63 -9.72 -12.24
CA LEU A 8 6.06 -9.03 -13.40
C LEU A 8 4.58 -9.32 -13.59
N ASN A 9 3.96 -10.13 -12.72
CA ASN A 9 2.54 -10.41 -12.74
C ASN A 9 1.80 -9.54 -11.71
N PRO A 10 0.98 -8.56 -12.13
CA PRO A 10 0.17 -7.75 -11.21
C PRO A 10 -0.69 -8.56 -10.24
N ALA A 11 -1.22 -9.71 -10.67
CA ALA A 11 -2.08 -10.53 -9.83
C ALA A 11 -1.34 -11.17 -8.64
N ASP A 12 -0.04 -11.43 -8.79
CA ASP A 12 0.77 -12.00 -7.70
C ASP A 12 1.06 -10.95 -6.61
N TRP A 13 1.21 -9.69 -6.99
CA TRP A 13 1.30 -8.58 -6.03
C TRP A 13 -0.01 -8.40 -5.25
N ILE A 14 -1.14 -8.45 -5.95
CA ILE A 14 -2.46 -8.34 -5.31
C ILE A 14 -2.73 -9.52 -4.39
N LEU A 15 -2.35 -10.75 -4.76
CA LEU A 15 -2.47 -11.92 -3.89
C LEU A 15 -1.75 -11.72 -2.55
N ILE A 16 -0.53 -11.18 -2.58
CA ILE A 16 0.24 -10.89 -1.36
C ILE A 16 -0.41 -9.74 -0.58
N ALA A 17 -0.82 -8.67 -1.27
CA ALA A 17 -1.47 -7.52 -0.65
C ALA A 17 -2.80 -7.89 0.05
N GLU A 18 -3.57 -8.83 -0.49
CA GLU A 18 -4.80 -9.32 0.14
C GLU A 18 -4.51 -10.02 1.47
N SER A 19 -3.51 -10.90 1.51
CA SER A 19 -3.11 -11.58 2.75
C SER A 19 -2.56 -10.61 3.79
N ASP A 20 -1.70 -9.66 3.38
CA ASP A 20 -1.19 -8.63 4.28
C ASP A 20 -2.32 -7.72 4.81
N MET A 21 -3.37 -7.46 4.01
CA MET A 21 -4.52 -6.66 4.45
C MET A 21 -5.38 -7.34 5.51
N GLU A 22 -5.41 -8.66 5.58
CA GLU A 22 -6.08 -9.37 6.67
C GLU A 22 -5.41 -9.05 8.01
N LEU A 23 -4.07 -9.09 8.05
CA LEU A 23 -3.29 -8.72 9.22
C LEU A 23 -3.52 -7.25 9.61
N VAL A 24 -3.47 -6.33 8.65
CA VAL A 24 -3.63 -4.89 8.91
C VAL A 24 -5.02 -4.57 9.46
N ARG A 25 -6.07 -5.19 8.92
CA ARG A 25 -7.44 -4.98 9.42
C ARG A 25 -7.58 -5.45 10.87
N ALA A 26 -7.09 -6.66 11.18
CA ALA A 26 -7.11 -7.17 12.53
C ALA A 26 -6.29 -6.28 13.50
N GLY A 27 -5.11 -5.82 13.06
CA GLY A 27 -4.26 -4.93 13.85
C GLY A 27 -4.91 -3.57 14.14
N ALA A 28 -5.60 -2.98 13.17
CA ALA A 28 -6.30 -1.70 13.37
C ALA A 28 -7.59 -1.81 14.18
N GLU A 29 -8.29 -2.95 14.10
CA GLU A 29 -9.48 -3.23 14.91
C GLU A 29 -9.13 -3.46 16.37
N GLN A 30 -8.09 -4.26 16.62
CA GLN A 30 -7.65 -4.64 17.97
C GLN A 30 -6.58 -3.72 18.56
N GLU A 31 -6.25 -2.62 17.85
CA GLU A 31 -5.25 -1.63 18.26
C GLU A 31 -3.87 -2.26 18.60
N LEU A 32 -3.46 -3.22 17.78
CA LEU A 32 -2.21 -3.97 17.98
C LEU A 32 -1.04 -3.26 17.31
N GLY A 33 -0.05 -2.87 18.11
CA GLY A 33 1.25 -2.39 17.64
C GLY A 33 1.13 -1.32 16.55
N PHE A 34 0.70 -0.11 16.92
CA PHE A 34 0.37 0.98 15.98
C PHE A 34 1.38 1.16 14.84
N ALA A 35 2.65 1.37 15.17
CA ALA A 35 3.73 1.54 14.19
C ALA A 35 3.87 0.33 13.25
N ALA A 36 3.75 -0.89 13.78
CA ALA A 36 3.84 -2.11 12.98
C ALA A 36 2.64 -2.25 12.02
N THR A 37 1.42 -2.00 12.51
CA THR A 37 0.20 -2.02 11.69
C THR A 37 0.24 -0.95 10.61
N ARG A 38 0.67 0.27 10.95
CA ARG A 38 0.84 1.38 10.01
C ARG A 38 1.92 1.10 8.96
N SER A 39 3.08 0.58 9.36
CA SER A 39 4.15 0.18 8.43
C SER A 39 3.67 -0.93 7.48
N LYS A 40 2.95 -1.93 7.99
CA LYS A 40 2.39 -3.00 7.14
C LYS A 40 1.35 -2.45 6.16
N LEU A 41 0.53 -1.48 6.56
CA LEU A 41 -0.40 -0.80 5.65
C LEU A 41 0.33 -0.05 4.52
N ALA A 42 1.45 0.61 4.81
CA ALA A 42 2.29 1.24 3.79
C ALA A 42 2.87 0.21 2.81
N GLU A 43 3.33 -0.95 3.30
CA GLU A 43 3.79 -2.05 2.45
C GLU A 43 2.66 -2.65 1.58
N VAL A 44 1.43 -2.71 2.08
CA VAL A 44 0.28 -3.12 1.26
C VAL A 44 0.07 -2.12 0.13
N LEU A 45 0.03 -0.82 0.46
CA LEU A 45 -0.16 0.23 -0.53
C LEU A 45 0.91 0.14 -1.62
N GLU A 46 2.18 -0.03 -1.24
CA GLU A 46 3.29 -0.25 -2.18
C GLU A 46 2.99 -1.37 -3.18
N LYS A 47 2.55 -2.54 -2.71
CA LYS A 47 2.23 -3.70 -3.56
C LYS A 47 1.07 -3.40 -4.52
N ILE A 48 0.05 -2.70 -4.05
CA ILE A 48 -1.11 -2.30 -4.88
C ILE A 48 -0.66 -1.33 -5.99
N LEU A 49 0.14 -0.33 -5.66
CA LEU A 49 0.65 0.64 -6.65
C LEU A 49 1.53 -0.05 -7.68
N LYS A 50 2.42 -0.95 -7.25
CA LYS A 50 3.25 -1.76 -8.17
C LYS A 50 2.39 -2.62 -9.09
N ALA A 51 1.36 -3.27 -8.58
CA ALA A 51 0.44 -4.06 -9.39
C ALA A 51 -0.20 -3.21 -10.51
N GLU A 52 -0.74 -2.04 -10.16
CA GLU A 52 -1.35 -1.13 -11.12
C GLU A 52 -0.31 -0.60 -12.13
N LEU A 53 0.86 -0.19 -11.67
CA LEU A 53 1.96 0.28 -12.52
C LEU A 53 2.38 -0.78 -13.55
N ILE A 54 2.62 -2.02 -13.11
CA ILE A 54 3.00 -3.12 -14.00
C ILE A 54 1.88 -3.38 -15.01
N ARG A 55 0.62 -3.36 -14.57
CA ARG A 55 -0.56 -3.55 -15.45
C ARG A 55 -0.61 -2.52 -16.57
N ILE A 56 -0.17 -1.28 -16.32
CA ILE A 56 -0.13 -0.19 -17.31
C ILE A 56 1.23 -0.04 -17.99
N GLY A 57 2.09 -1.07 -17.95
CA GLY A 57 3.35 -1.11 -18.71
C GLY A 57 4.52 -0.38 -18.05
N TRP A 58 4.54 -0.26 -16.73
CA TRP A 58 5.73 0.18 -16.00
C TRP A 58 6.78 -0.92 -15.95
N GLU A 59 8.03 -0.55 -16.21
CA GLU A 59 9.18 -1.42 -15.94
C GLU A 59 9.43 -1.43 -14.42
N LEU A 60 9.32 -2.60 -13.81
CA LEU A 60 9.39 -2.76 -12.36
C LEU A 60 10.70 -2.21 -11.80
N GLU A 61 10.59 -1.11 -11.04
CA GLU A 61 11.68 -0.56 -10.24
C GLU A 61 11.66 -1.16 -8.83
N LYS A 62 12.82 -1.59 -8.32
CA LYS A 62 12.96 -2.10 -6.95
C LYS A 62 13.05 -0.94 -5.94
N THR A 63 11.93 -0.25 -5.74
CA THR A 63 11.79 0.87 -4.80
C THR A 63 10.67 0.62 -3.80
N HIS A 64 10.80 1.22 -2.61
CA HIS A 64 9.77 1.26 -1.55
C HIS A 64 9.18 2.67 -1.38
N ASP A 65 9.59 3.61 -2.23
CA ASP A 65 9.17 5.01 -2.15
C ASP A 65 7.76 5.18 -2.75
N LEU A 66 6.78 5.42 -1.88
CA LEU A 66 5.39 5.64 -2.28
C LEU A 66 5.22 6.87 -3.18
N ASN A 67 6.03 7.93 -2.98
CA ASN A 67 5.98 9.13 -3.82
C ASN A 67 6.49 8.82 -5.23
N ARG A 68 7.56 8.01 -5.34
CA ARG A 68 8.06 7.54 -6.63
C ARG A 68 7.01 6.69 -7.37
N LEU A 69 6.31 5.81 -6.66
CA LEU A 69 5.25 4.98 -7.25
C LEU A 69 4.05 5.83 -7.68
N LEU A 70 3.62 6.80 -6.86
CA LEU A 70 2.56 7.74 -7.21
C LEU A 70 2.93 8.56 -8.45
N GLN A 71 4.16 9.08 -8.52
CA GLN A 71 4.65 9.80 -9.70
C GLN A 71 4.55 8.91 -10.95
N GLY A 72 4.92 7.64 -10.85
CA GLY A 72 4.78 6.68 -11.94
C GLY A 72 3.33 6.52 -12.43
N LEU A 73 2.36 6.54 -11.52
CA LEU A 73 0.93 6.50 -11.87
C LEU A 73 0.49 7.77 -12.59
N VAL A 74 0.93 8.93 -12.12
CA VAL A 74 0.63 10.23 -12.72
C VAL A 74 1.22 10.35 -14.13
N GLU A 75 2.49 10.01 -14.31
CA GLU A 75 3.19 10.04 -15.61
C GLU A 75 2.50 9.15 -16.65
N ARG A 76 1.89 8.05 -16.19
CA ARG A 76 1.17 7.08 -17.04
C ARG A 76 -0.32 7.36 -17.13
N LYS A 77 -0.79 8.47 -16.55
CA LYS A 77 -2.21 8.89 -16.54
C LYS A 77 -3.13 7.79 -16.02
N SER A 78 -2.69 7.04 -15.00
CA SER A 78 -3.54 6.05 -14.36
C SER A 78 -4.73 6.73 -13.68
N GLU A 79 -5.92 6.18 -13.89
CA GLU A 79 -7.14 6.60 -13.20
C GLU A 79 -7.06 6.38 -11.68
N MET A 80 -6.09 5.61 -11.20
CA MET A 80 -5.88 5.34 -9.77
C MET A 80 -5.05 6.42 -9.08
N ALA A 81 -4.39 7.32 -9.81
CA ALA A 81 -3.51 8.33 -9.23
C ALA A 81 -4.23 9.20 -8.20
N SER A 82 -5.43 9.72 -8.52
CA SER A 82 -6.20 10.57 -7.60
C SER A 82 -6.69 9.85 -6.35
N ALA A 83 -6.94 8.54 -6.44
CA ALA A 83 -7.32 7.73 -5.29
C ALA A 83 -6.10 7.34 -4.43
N ALA A 84 -4.92 7.24 -5.03
CA ALA A 84 -3.67 6.86 -4.37
C ALA A 84 -2.97 8.04 -3.68
N GLU A 85 -3.07 9.25 -4.23
CA GLU A 85 -2.39 10.46 -3.75
C GLU A 85 -2.55 10.71 -2.24
N PRO A 86 -3.78 10.86 -1.68
CA PRO A 86 -3.94 11.12 -0.25
C PRO A 86 -3.46 9.97 0.64
N LEU A 87 -3.39 8.75 0.11
CA LEU A 87 -2.87 7.58 0.84
C LEU A 87 -1.34 7.58 0.86
N CYS A 88 -0.70 7.96 -0.25
CA CYS A 88 0.75 8.11 -0.33
C CYS A 88 1.23 9.23 0.59
N ASP A 89 0.58 10.40 0.56
CA ASP A 89 0.94 11.52 1.44
C ASP A 89 0.84 11.14 2.92
N GLY A 90 -0.23 10.43 3.29
CA GLY A 90 -0.47 10.01 4.67
C GLY A 90 0.41 8.85 5.16
N LEU A 91 1.00 8.06 4.26
CA LEU A 91 1.80 6.87 4.61
C LEU A 91 3.29 7.00 4.25
N ALA A 92 3.70 7.93 3.38
CA ALA A 92 5.10 8.15 3.02
C ALA A 92 5.92 8.68 4.21
N GLN A 93 5.29 9.42 5.12
CA GLN A 93 5.92 9.98 6.32
C GLN A 93 6.30 8.90 7.36
N VAL A 94 5.68 7.72 7.28
CA VAL A 94 5.81 6.60 8.23
C VAL A 94 7.22 6.02 8.26
N TYR A 95 7.93 6.04 7.12
CA TYR A 95 9.27 5.44 7.00
C TYR A 95 10.31 6.12 7.91
N PHE A 96 10.15 7.42 8.18
CA PHE A 96 11.05 8.18 9.04
C PHE A 96 10.60 8.19 10.51
N VAL A 97 9.29 8.37 10.77
CA VAL A 97 8.77 8.51 12.14
C VAL A 97 8.91 7.22 12.95
N ASP A 98 8.65 6.05 12.35
CA ASP A 98 8.61 4.78 13.10
C ASP A 98 9.99 4.12 13.29
N ARG A 99 11.06 4.68 12.70
CA ARG A 99 12.39 4.04 12.67
C ARG A 99 13.49 4.82 13.37
N TYR A 100 13.24 6.09 13.72
CA TYR A 100 14.22 6.95 14.38
C TYR A 100 13.71 7.39 15.76
N PRO A 101 14.44 7.06 16.85
CA PRO A 101 14.11 7.57 18.19
C PRO A 101 14.05 9.11 18.20
N GLY A 102 13.05 9.70 18.87
CA GLY A 102 12.84 11.15 18.93
C GLY A 102 11.66 11.67 18.10
N PHE A 103 10.96 10.81 17.36
CA PHE A 103 9.70 11.09 16.65
C PHE A 103 8.51 10.31 17.25
N ASP A 104 8.70 9.74 18.43
CA ASP A 104 7.82 8.81 19.15
C ASP A 104 6.95 9.49 20.22
N LEU A 105 6.90 10.82 20.23
CA LEU A 105 6.14 11.61 21.22
C LEU A 105 4.65 11.77 20.90
N ASP A 106 4.22 11.36 19.71
CA ASP A 106 2.82 11.46 19.30
C ASP A 106 2.03 10.20 19.69
N ASP A 107 0.87 10.39 20.32
CA ASP A 107 -0.05 9.30 20.64
C ASP A 107 -0.54 8.59 19.35
N PRO A 108 -0.76 7.26 19.39
CA PRO A 108 -1.36 6.52 18.28
C PRO A 108 -2.71 7.10 17.81
N ASP A 109 -2.75 7.66 16.60
CA ASP A 109 -3.99 8.09 15.95
C ASP A 109 -4.68 6.90 15.25
N TRP A 110 -5.29 6.03 16.06
CA TRP A 110 -6.06 4.88 15.56
C TRP A 110 -7.24 5.27 14.65
N PRO A 111 -8.03 6.33 14.92
CA PRO A 111 -9.04 6.81 13.99
C PRO A 111 -8.46 7.10 12.60
N LYS A 112 -7.36 7.85 12.52
CA LYS A 112 -6.71 8.15 11.24
C LYS A 112 -6.21 6.89 10.54
N LEU A 113 -5.61 5.96 11.28
CA LEU A 113 -5.15 4.70 10.70
C LEU A 113 -6.31 3.89 10.12
N ARG A 114 -7.47 3.82 10.80
CA ARG A 114 -8.66 3.13 10.30
C ARG A 114 -9.22 3.76 9.02
N GLU A 115 -9.20 5.09 8.91
CA GLU A 115 -9.54 5.79 7.65
C GLU A 115 -8.60 5.38 6.52
N GLN A 116 -7.28 5.33 6.78
CA GLN A 116 -6.29 4.89 5.81
C GLN A 116 -6.50 3.41 5.41
N VAL A 117 -6.81 2.52 6.36
CA VAL A 117 -7.14 1.11 6.09
C VAL A 117 -8.36 0.99 5.18
N ALA A 118 -9.39 1.81 5.39
CA ALA A 118 -10.57 1.85 4.54
C ALA A 118 -10.22 2.34 3.11
N GLY A 119 -9.42 3.40 3.01
CA GLY A 119 -8.95 3.94 1.72
C GLY A 119 -8.10 2.94 0.92
N VAL A 120 -7.12 2.30 1.56
CA VAL A 120 -6.30 1.26 0.92
C VAL A 120 -7.13 0.03 0.56
N THR A 121 -8.12 -0.34 1.37
CA THR A 121 -9.07 -1.41 1.03
C THR A 121 -9.89 -1.06 -0.22
N ALA A 122 -10.33 0.18 -0.36
CA ALA A 122 -11.06 0.63 -1.55
C ALA A 122 -10.16 0.61 -2.79
N LEU A 123 -8.93 1.12 -2.69
CA LEU A 123 -7.95 1.10 -3.78
C LEU A 123 -7.61 -0.33 -4.22
N LEU A 124 -7.40 -1.25 -3.27
CA LEU A 124 -7.17 -2.67 -3.53
C LEU A 124 -8.30 -3.27 -4.38
N LYS A 125 -9.56 -3.01 -4.02
CA LYS A 125 -10.73 -3.49 -4.77
C LYS A 125 -10.75 -2.92 -6.20
N LEU A 126 -10.47 -1.63 -6.36
CA LEU A 126 -10.44 -0.96 -7.67
C LEU A 126 -9.36 -1.54 -8.59
N VAL A 127 -8.14 -1.72 -8.08
CA VAL A 127 -7.03 -2.29 -8.85
C VAL A 127 -7.30 -3.76 -9.18
N LYS A 128 -7.77 -4.55 -8.21
CA LYS A 128 -8.11 -5.96 -8.42
C LYS A 128 -9.17 -6.15 -9.51
N ALA A 129 -10.19 -5.28 -9.56
CA ALA A 129 -11.23 -5.35 -10.59
C ALA A 129 -10.71 -5.10 -12.02
N ARG A 130 -9.52 -4.52 -12.17
CA ARG A 130 -8.89 -4.19 -13.46
C ARG A 130 -7.89 -5.25 -13.93
N LEU A 131 -7.56 -6.23 -13.09
CA LEU A 131 -6.65 -7.30 -13.46
C LEU A 131 -7.29 -8.26 -14.47
N PRO A 132 -6.52 -8.78 -15.44
CA PRO A 132 -7.01 -9.84 -16.32
C PRO A 132 -7.40 -11.07 -15.48
N LYS A 133 -8.49 -11.73 -15.89
CA LYS A 133 -9.00 -12.96 -15.26
C LYS A 133 -8.13 -14.17 -15.55
#